data_AF-A0A5S3RM25-F1
#
_entry.id   AF-A0A5S3RM25-F1
#
_cell.length_a   1.000
_cell.length_b   1.000
_cell.length_c   1.000
_cell.angle_alpha   90.00
_cell.angle_beta   90.00
_cell.angle_gamma   90.00
#
_symmetry.space_group_name_H-M   'P 1'
#
loop_
_entity.id
_entity.type
_entity.pdbx_description
1 polymer ?
#
loop_
_entity_poly.entity_id
_entity_poly.type
_entity_poly.pdbx_seq_one_letter_code
_entity_poly.pdbx_strand_id
1 'polypeptide(L)'
;MTVRSRLKRGFYRHGPDYRFDDQVDFNDIRDTFGFRTMVVGKWVNKEERFISANLIYDALADLAQILQLPPSAIGLRGKLNFAFGHGGQQNVQAHYNSRTRTLALAKNAGGGALAHEWFHAFDHHIAGLVFPEHPKSYFASKLWLEHTLVPSHPLNLALNQFYQGVFLEPSGKNANHYVQQCIAYDKHHGQYYMSMPEELAARCFEACIAHNEQIINHFLVSDISGSGLIYPDSDTLITCNKALNNYFSQLGQLLFAHRL
;
A
#
# COMPACT_ATOMS: atom_id res chain seq x y z
N MET A 1 11.02 -13.06 32.01
CA MET A 1 11.28 -11.84 31.21
C MET A 1 10.04 -11.56 30.38
N THR A 2 9.30 -10.49 30.66
CA THR A 2 8.10 -10.13 29.90
C THR A 2 8.55 -9.61 28.53
N VAL A 3 8.31 -10.37 27.47
CA VAL A 3 8.59 -9.94 26.10
C VAL A 3 7.78 -8.68 25.82
N ARG A 4 8.45 -7.53 25.64
CA ARG A 4 7.77 -6.28 25.26
C ARG A 4 7.08 -6.48 23.91
N SER A 5 5.83 -6.04 23.79
CA SER A 5 5.08 -6.12 22.53
C SER A 5 5.82 -5.37 21.41
N ARG A 6 5.65 -5.80 20.15
CA ARG A 6 6.34 -5.19 18.99
C ARG A 6 6.10 -3.68 18.92
N LEU A 7 4.89 -3.21 19.23
CA LEU A 7 4.56 -1.78 19.34
C LEU A 7 5.45 -1.03 20.34
N LYS A 8 5.67 -1.60 21.54
CA LYS A 8 6.48 -0.96 22.59
C LYS A 8 7.99 -1.05 22.34
N ARG A 9 8.44 -1.90 21.41
CA ARG A 9 9.84 -1.92 20.96
C ARG A 9 10.15 -0.75 20.03
N GLY A 10 9.13 -0.11 19.46
CA GLY A 10 9.28 0.97 18.48
C GLY A 10 9.61 0.44 17.08
N PHE A 11 9.56 1.35 16.11
CA PHE A 11 9.92 1.12 14.72
C PHE A 11 10.92 2.21 14.33
N TYR A 12 11.97 1.84 13.59
CA TYR A 12 12.91 2.82 13.09
C TYR A 12 12.23 3.71 12.04
N ARG A 13 12.46 5.02 12.16
CA ARG A 13 11.96 6.02 11.22
C ARG A 13 12.99 7.12 11.00
N HIS A 14 13.14 7.53 9.75
CA HIS A 14 13.86 8.72 9.30
C HIS A 14 12.97 9.45 8.28
N GLY A 15 12.64 10.72 8.55
CA GLY A 15 11.75 11.53 7.71
C GLY A 15 11.35 12.82 8.44
N PRO A 16 10.56 13.70 7.80
CA PRO A 16 10.10 14.94 8.41
C PRO A 16 9.30 14.70 9.69
N ASP A 17 9.33 15.65 10.63
CA ASP A 17 8.39 15.65 11.74
C ASP A 17 7.09 16.33 11.30
N TYR A 18 6.03 15.53 11.17
CA TYR A 18 4.70 16.01 10.76
C TYR A 18 3.81 16.37 11.94
N ARG A 19 4.18 15.94 13.14
CA ARG A 19 3.41 16.17 14.37
C ARG A 19 3.99 17.31 15.19
N PHE A 20 5.23 17.75 14.92
CA PHE A 20 5.93 18.78 15.70
C PHE A 20 5.95 18.41 17.19
N ASP A 21 6.32 17.16 17.48
CA ASP A 21 6.27 16.51 18.80
C ASP A 21 4.87 16.36 19.46
N ASP A 22 3.78 16.78 18.80
CA ASP A 22 2.42 16.62 19.35
C ASP A 22 1.94 15.16 19.32
N GLN A 23 1.09 14.82 20.28
CA GLN A 23 0.37 13.55 20.31
C GLN A 23 -0.89 13.66 19.46
N VAL A 24 -1.11 12.69 18.57
CA VAL A 24 -2.32 12.59 17.75
C VAL A 24 -3.20 11.44 18.21
N ASP A 25 -4.50 11.54 17.92
CA ASP A 25 -5.45 10.46 18.13
C ASP A 25 -5.98 9.89 16.78
N PHE A 26 -6.86 8.89 16.87
CA PHE A 26 -7.43 8.26 15.69
C PHE A 26 -8.44 9.13 14.92
N ASN A 27 -9.00 10.17 15.53
CA ASN A 27 -9.81 11.16 14.81
C ASN A 27 -8.92 12.08 13.99
N ASP A 28 -7.78 12.52 14.54
CA ASP A 28 -6.80 13.33 13.81
C ASP A 28 -6.33 12.60 12.55
N ILE A 29 -6.01 11.30 12.66
CA ILE A 29 -5.65 10.46 11.51
C ILE A 29 -6.81 10.37 10.51
N ARG A 30 -8.04 10.13 10.97
CA ARG A 30 -9.22 10.03 10.09
C ARG A 30 -9.37 11.30 9.26
N ASP A 31 -9.32 12.45 9.92
CA ASP A 31 -9.64 13.75 9.33
C ASP A 31 -8.51 14.23 8.42
N THR A 32 -7.25 14.05 8.84
CA THR A 32 -6.05 14.42 8.06
C THR A 32 -5.93 13.61 6.78
N PHE A 33 -6.06 12.29 6.89
CA PHE A 33 -5.84 11.36 5.77
C PHE A 33 -7.12 11.00 5.01
N GLY A 34 -8.27 11.55 5.40
CA GLY A 34 -9.53 11.43 4.66
C GLY A 34 -10.15 10.04 4.70
N PHE A 35 -9.95 9.27 5.78
CA PHE A 35 -10.61 7.98 5.95
C PHE A 35 -12.11 8.16 6.23
N ARG A 36 -12.92 7.22 5.73
CA ARG A 36 -14.36 7.20 6.02
C ARG A 36 -14.63 6.89 7.48
N THR A 37 -13.95 5.88 8.00
CA THR A 37 -14.04 5.46 9.40
C THR A 37 -12.67 4.99 9.88
N MET A 38 -12.41 5.18 11.16
CA MET A 38 -11.28 4.55 11.86
C MET A 38 -11.81 3.82 13.10
N VAL A 39 -11.54 2.53 13.19
CA VAL A 39 -11.98 1.67 14.29
C VAL A 39 -10.78 1.13 15.02
N VAL A 40 -10.83 1.19 16.36
CA VAL A 40 -9.80 0.62 17.22
C VAL A 40 -10.41 -0.51 18.05
N GLY A 41 -9.75 -1.67 18.06
CA GLY A 41 -10.20 -2.84 18.80
C GLY A 41 -10.36 -2.60 20.31
N LYS A 42 -11.29 -3.33 20.93
CA LYS A 42 -11.61 -3.21 22.36
C LYS A 42 -10.43 -3.56 23.28
N TRP A 43 -9.51 -4.38 22.81
CA TRP A 43 -8.35 -4.89 23.57
C TRP A 43 -7.08 -4.03 23.41
N VAL A 44 -7.19 -2.86 22.77
CA VAL A 44 -6.11 -1.86 22.69
C VAL A 44 -6.26 -0.91 23.87
N ASN A 45 -5.29 -0.94 24.79
CA ASN A 45 -5.32 -0.10 25.99
C ASN A 45 -4.98 1.37 25.66
N LYS A 46 -5.13 2.27 26.63
CA LYS A 46 -4.93 3.72 26.43
C LYS A 46 -3.52 4.07 25.95
N GLU A 47 -2.48 3.47 26.54
CA GLU A 47 -1.08 3.69 26.16
C GLU A 47 -0.81 3.16 24.74
N GLU A 48 -1.27 1.95 24.44
CA GLU A 48 -1.16 1.34 23.11
C GLU A 48 -1.87 2.17 22.04
N ARG A 49 -3.02 2.77 22.38
CA ARG A 49 -3.75 3.67 21.48
C ARG A 49 -2.89 4.85 21.07
N PHE A 50 -2.28 5.58 22.00
CA PHE A 50 -1.41 6.71 21.69
C PHE A 50 -0.20 6.30 20.86
N ILE A 51 0.51 5.23 21.26
CA ILE A 51 1.67 4.73 20.51
C ILE A 51 1.26 4.37 19.07
N SER A 52 0.16 3.63 18.91
CA SER A 52 -0.31 3.22 17.59
C SER A 52 -0.79 4.40 16.74
N ALA A 53 -1.45 5.40 17.34
CA ALA A 53 -1.93 6.56 16.63
C ALA A 53 -0.76 7.35 16.03
N ASN A 54 0.29 7.62 16.81
CA ASN A 54 1.50 8.30 16.32
C ASN A 54 2.20 7.50 15.21
N LEU A 55 2.39 6.19 15.40
CA LEU A 55 3.02 5.32 14.39
C LEU A 55 2.24 5.29 13.08
N ILE A 56 0.91 5.17 13.15
CA ILE A 56 0.03 5.16 11.98
C ILE A 56 0.04 6.53 11.30
N TYR A 57 -0.06 7.62 12.06
CA TYR A 57 -0.02 8.97 11.52
C TYR A 57 1.28 9.23 10.76
N ASP A 58 2.42 8.96 11.38
CA ASP A 58 3.74 9.16 10.79
C ASP A 58 3.92 8.31 9.52
N ALA A 59 3.47 7.05 9.53
CA ALA A 59 3.55 6.18 8.37
C ALA A 59 2.66 6.61 7.21
N LEU A 60 1.44 7.10 7.47
CA LEU A 60 0.56 7.61 6.43
C LEU A 60 1.03 8.96 5.88
N ALA A 61 1.63 9.80 6.72
CA ALA A 61 2.25 11.05 6.29
C ALA A 61 3.48 10.79 5.41
N ASP A 62 4.34 9.86 5.81
CA ASP A 62 5.47 9.40 4.98
C ASP A 62 4.98 8.85 3.65
N LEU A 63 3.94 8.00 3.65
CA LEU A 63 3.35 7.48 2.42
C LEU A 63 2.83 8.60 1.51
N ALA A 64 2.09 9.57 2.06
CA ALA A 64 1.60 10.72 1.31
C ALA A 64 2.76 11.54 0.71
N GLN A 65 3.84 11.74 1.46
CA GLN A 65 5.01 12.49 1.02
C GLN A 65 5.77 11.74 -0.08
N ILE A 66 6.03 10.43 0.08
CA ILE A 66 6.69 9.59 -0.91
C ILE A 66 5.90 9.61 -2.22
N LEU A 67 4.57 9.50 -2.14
CA LEU A 67 3.68 9.54 -3.29
C LEU A 67 3.39 10.97 -3.80
N GLN A 68 3.90 12.02 -3.15
CA GLN A 68 3.62 13.42 -3.51
C GLN A 68 2.11 13.74 -3.58
N LEU A 69 1.34 13.13 -2.68
CA LEU A 69 -0.11 13.30 -2.59
C LEU A 69 -0.47 14.27 -1.46
N PRO A 70 -1.58 15.02 -1.59
CA PRO A 70 -2.16 15.67 -0.41
C PRO A 70 -2.59 14.58 0.60
N PRO A 71 -2.41 14.77 1.92
CA PRO A 71 -2.70 13.74 2.93
C PRO A 71 -4.09 13.10 2.80
N SER A 72 -5.13 13.89 2.51
CA SER A 72 -6.50 13.37 2.38
C SER A 72 -6.76 12.48 1.16
N ALA A 73 -5.81 12.41 0.21
CA ALA A 73 -5.90 11.46 -0.90
C ALA A 73 -5.68 10.00 -0.44
N ILE A 74 -4.96 9.80 0.67
CA ILE A 74 -4.68 8.48 1.25
C ILE A 74 -5.98 7.71 1.56
N GLY A 75 -7.04 8.39 2.00
CA GLY A 75 -8.36 7.82 2.26
C GLY A 75 -9.20 7.54 1.01
N LEU A 76 -8.63 7.70 -0.18
CA LEU A 76 -9.21 7.34 -1.47
C LEU A 76 -10.59 7.96 -1.69
N ARG A 77 -10.66 9.30 -1.54
CA ARG A 77 -11.88 10.12 -1.61
C ARG A 77 -12.94 9.70 -0.56
N GLY A 78 -12.51 9.45 0.68
CA GLY A 78 -13.42 9.09 1.77
C GLY A 78 -14.09 7.72 1.59
N LYS A 79 -13.45 6.81 0.83
CA LYS A 79 -13.99 5.46 0.59
C LYS A 79 -13.29 4.37 1.40
N LEU A 80 -12.11 4.66 1.93
CA LEU A 80 -11.31 3.71 2.70
C LEU A 80 -11.66 3.76 4.19
N ASN A 81 -11.93 2.59 4.77
CA ASN A 81 -12.04 2.39 6.21
C ASN A 81 -10.71 1.88 6.77
N PHE A 82 -10.42 2.20 8.02
CA PHE A 82 -9.25 1.68 8.72
C PHE A 82 -9.66 0.96 10.01
N ALA A 83 -9.05 -0.19 10.28
CA ALA A 83 -9.24 -0.93 11.52
C ALA A 83 -7.90 -1.29 12.16
N PHE A 84 -7.68 -0.89 13.41
CA PHE A 84 -6.49 -1.23 14.18
C PHE A 84 -6.81 -2.18 15.33
N GLY A 85 -6.09 -3.29 15.43
CA GLY A 85 -6.24 -4.26 16.52
C GLY A 85 -7.62 -4.90 16.58
N HIS A 86 -8.33 -4.98 15.45
CA HIS A 86 -9.67 -5.54 15.33
C HIS A 86 -9.62 -6.95 14.72
N GLY A 87 -10.39 -7.90 15.27
CA GLY A 87 -10.60 -9.23 14.66
C GLY A 87 -9.36 -10.14 14.69
N GLY A 88 -8.90 -10.53 15.88
CA GLY A 88 -7.77 -11.44 16.06
C GLY A 88 -8.01 -12.84 15.47
N GLN A 89 -7.74 -13.02 14.18
CA GLN A 89 -7.45 -14.32 13.60
C GLN A 89 -5.96 -14.63 13.80
N GLN A 90 -5.64 -15.86 14.20
CA GLN A 90 -4.26 -16.32 14.21
C GLN A 90 -3.69 -16.20 12.77
N ASN A 91 -2.47 -15.70 12.66
CA ASN A 91 -1.65 -15.58 11.43
C ASN A 91 -1.96 -14.44 10.45
N VAL A 92 -3.00 -13.61 10.65
CA VAL A 92 -3.23 -12.42 9.80
C VAL A 92 -2.59 -11.19 10.43
N GLN A 93 -1.52 -10.69 9.83
CA GLN A 93 -0.75 -9.56 10.35
C GLN A 93 -1.35 -8.21 9.92
N ALA A 94 -1.73 -8.14 8.65
CA ALA A 94 -2.44 -7.03 8.04
C ALA A 94 -3.29 -7.63 6.90
N HIS A 95 -4.37 -6.94 6.50
CA HIS A 95 -5.10 -7.29 5.27
C HIS A 95 -6.02 -6.15 4.83
N TYR A 96 -6.25 -6.04 3.53
CA TYR A 96 -7.31 -5.26 2.93
C TYR A 96 -8.53 -6.14 2.61
N ASN A 97 -9.69 -5.75 3.12
CA ASN A 97 -10.97 -6.37 2.77
C ASN A 97 -11.70 -5.52 1.72
N SER A 98 -11.77 -6.01 0.48
CA SER A 98 -12.41 -5.30 -0.64
C SER A 98 -13.93 -5.12 -0.45
N ARG A 99 -14.62 -6.09 0.16
CA ARG A 99 -16.07 -6.03 0.40
C ARG A 99 -16.46 -4.88 1.31
N THR A 100 -15.70 -4.67 2.40
CA THR A 100 -15.95 -3.58 3.35
C THR A 100 -15.10 -2.34 3.06
N ARG A 101 -14.15 -2.43 2.13
CA ARG A 101 -13.10 -1.44 1.86
C ARG A 101 -12.35 -1.07 3.13
N THR A 102 -11.92 -2.08 3.88
CA THR A 102 -11.25 -1.88 5.18
C THR A 102 -9.81 -2.34 5.10
N LEU A 103 -8.89 -1.42 5.38
CA LEU A 103 -7.50 -1.74 5.68
C LEU A 103 -7.41 -2.09 7.17
N ALA A 104 -7.01 -3.31 7.50
CA ALA A 104 -6.91 -3.80 8.87
C ALA A 104 -5.45 -4.10 9.23
N LEU A 105 -4.97 -3.53 10.35
CA LEU A 105 -3.66 -3.84 10.92
C LEU A 105 -3.81 -4.56 12.27
N ALA A 106 -3.15 -5.71 12.42
CA ALA A 106 -3.07 -6.39 13.70
C ALA A 106 -2.11 -5.65 14.64
N LYS A 107 -2.51 -5.56 15.92
CA LYS A 107 -1.81 -4.78 16.95
C LYS A 107 -0.30 -5.06 17.01
N ASN A 108 0.10 -6.33 17.06
CA ASN A 108 1.49 -6.73 17.32
C ASN A 108 2.25 -7.22 16.08
N ALA A 109 1.57 -7.35 14.94
CA ALA A 109 2.13 -7.99 13.76
C ALA A 109 2.00 -7.13 12.49
N GLY A 110 1.05 -6.19 12.43
CA GLY A 110 0.78 -5.43 11.20
C GLY A 110 1.75 -4.30 10.88
N GLY A 111 2.63 -3.91 11.81
CA GLY A 111 3.68 -2.93 11.49
C GLY A 111 4.65 -3.52 10.47
N GLY A 112 4.93 -2.76 9.41
CA GLY A 112 5.79 -3.18 8.30
C GLY A 112 5.06 -3.62 7.04
N ALA A 113 3.71 -3.67 7.04
CA ALA A 113 2.90 -4.08 5.89
C ALA A 113 1.87 -3.02 5.45
N LEU A 114 1.91 -1.81 6.02
CA LEU A 114 0.89 -0.79 5.75
C LEU A 114 0.91 -0.32 4.29
N ALA A 115 2.09 -0.17 3.68
CA ALA A 115 2.22 0.20 2.27
C ALA A 115 1.55 -0.84 1.35
N HIS A 116 1.79 -2.13 1.64
CA HIS A 116 1.22 -3.25 0.90
C HIS A 116 -0.31 -3.22 0.93
N GLU A 117 -0.90 -3.12 2.12
CA GLU A 117 -2.37 -3.10 2.25
C GLU A 117 -3.00 -1.84 1.69
N TRP A 118 -2.31 -0.69 1.76
CA TRP A 118 -2.78 0.53 1.12
C TRP A 118 -2.79 0.37 -0.39
N PHE A 119 -1.80 -0.31 -0.99
CA PHE A 119 -1.81 -0.58 -2.42
C PHE A 119 -3.00 -1.45 -2.83
N HIS A 120 -3.32 -2.52 -2.10
CA HIS A 120 -4.54 -3.29 -2.38
C HIS A 120 -5.80 -2.41 -2.35
N ALA A 121 -5.89 -1.49 -1.38
CA ALA A 121 -7.00 -0.53 -1.33
C ALA A 121 -7.03 0.39 -2.56
N PHE A 122 -5.87 0.91 -2.97
CA PHE A 122 -5.72 1.77 -4.15
C PHE A 122 -6.07 1.01 -5.44
N ASP A 123 -5.53 -0.19 -5.63
CA ASP A 123 -5.70 -1.03 -6.81
C ASP A 123 -7.17 -1.46 -7.00
N HIS A 124 -7.87 -1.73 -5.89
CA HIS A 124 -9.32 -1.95 -5.88
C HIS A 124 -10.11 -0.66 -6.16
N HIS A 125 -9.68 0.49 -5.63
CA HIS A 125 -10.36 1.77 -5.85
C HIS A 125 -10.25 2.25 -7.30
N ILE A 126 -9.05 2.18 -7.87
CA ILE A 126 -8.74 2.71 -9.19
C ILE A 126 -9.37 1.86 -10.30
N ALA A 127 -9.62 0.57 -10.06
CA ALA A 127 -10.32 -0.33 -10.97
C ALA A 127 -11.64 0.25 -11.46
N GLY A 128 -12.47 0.77 -10.55
CA GLY A 128 -13.76 1.37 -10.92
C GLY A 128 -13.67 2.71 -11.66
N LEU A 129 -12.47 3.29 -11.79
CA LEU A 129 -12.21 4.52 -12.55
C LEU A 129 -11.61 4.21 -13.93
N VAL A 130 -10.67 3.26 -14.01
CA VAL A 130 -9.96 2.94 -15.25
C VAL A 130 -10.61 1.80 -16.04
N PHE A 131 -11.46 0.99 -15.40
CA PHE A 131 -12.26 -0.08 -15.99
C PHE A 131 -13.74 0.04 -15.54
N PRO A 132 -14.45 1.13 -15.92
CA PRO A 132 -15.79 1.44 -15.38
C PRO A 132 -16.86 0.39 -15.72
N GLU A 133 -16.68 -0.38 -16.80
CA GLU A 133 -17.62 -1.41 -17.26
C GLU A 133 -17.55 -2.71 -16.43
N HIS A 134 -16.59 -2.83 -15.50
CA HIS A 134 -16.37 -4.03 -14.70
C HIS A 134 -16.96 -3.91 -13.28
N PRO A 135 -17.29 -5.03 -12.62
CA PRO A 135 -17.78 -5.01 -11.25
C PRO A 135 -16.77 -4.37 -10.29
N LYS A 136 -17.27 -3.55 -9.37
CA LYS A 136 -16.46 -2.83 -8.36
C LYS A 136 -15.84 -3.73 -7.28
N SER A 137 -15.82 -5.04 -7.48
CA SER A 137 -15.14 -6.03 -6.65
C SER A 137 -13.77 -6.43 -7.21
N TYR A 138 -13.47 -6.05 -8.46
CA TYR A 138 -12.21 -6.35 -9.14
C TYR A 138 -11.13 -5.33 -8.80
N PHE A 139 -9.89 -5.77 -8.96
CA PHE A 139 -8.68 -4.99 -8.83
C PHE A 139 -8.14 -4.58 -10.21
N ALA A 140 -7.52 -3.41 -10.30
CA ALA A 140 -7.05 -2.88 -11.57
C ALA A 140 -5.89 -3.69 -12.14
N SER A 141 -4.95 -4.14 -11.31
CA SER A 141 -3.85 -5.04 -11.69
C SER A 141 -4.33 -6.29 -12.43
N LYS A 142 -5.38 -6.94 -11.91
CA LYS A 142 -6.00 -8.10 -12.55
C LYS A 142 -6.69 -7.76 -13.85
N LEU A 143 -7.57 -6.74 -13.84
CA LEU A 143 -8.27 -6.31 -15.05
C LEU A 143 -7.32 -5.87 -16.16
N TRP A 144 -6.17 -5.29 -15.80
CA TRP A 144 -5.15 -4.86 -16.74
C TRP A 144 -4.51 -6.02 -17.52
N LEU A 145 -4.36 -7.20 -16.91
CA LEU A 145 -3.89 -8.39 -17.61
C LEU A 145 -4.96 -9.01 -18.53
N GLU A 146 -6.23 -8.84 -18.18
CA GLU A 146 -7.37 -9.42 -18.89
C GLU A 146 -7.91 -8.51 -20.01
N HIS A 147 -7.65 -7.20 -19.92
CA HIS A 147 -8.27 -6.17 -20.76
C HIS A 147 -7.31 -5.04 -21.12
N THR A 148 -7.53 -4.42 -22.29
CA THR A 148 -6.78 -3.23 -22.69
C THR A 148 -7.27 -2.02 -21.91
N LEU A 149 -6.37 -1.40 -21.15
CA LEU A 149 -6.64 -0.11 -20.51
C LEU A 149 -6.69 1.00 -21.58
N VAL A 150 -7.83 1.69 -21.65
CA VAL A 150 -8.03 2.75 -22.65
C VAL A 150 -7.25 4.00 -22.22
N PRO A 151 -6.28 4.47 -23.03
CA PRO A 151 -5.41 5.61 -22.69
C PRO A 151 -6.10 6.96 -22.92
N SER A 152 -7.31 7.15 -22.40
CA SER A 152 -8.10 8.37 -22.59
C SER A 152 -7.64 9.55 -21.74
N HIS A 153 -6.82 9.31 -20.71
CA HIS A 153 -6.34 10.33 -19.77
C HIS A 153 -4.82 10.14 -19.50
N PRO A 154 -4.03 11.21 -19.30
CA PRO A 154 -2.59 11.09 -18.98
C PRO A 154 -2.29 10.19 -17.78
N LEU A 155 -3.12 10.24 -16.73
CA LEU A 155 -3.02 9.33 -15.58
C LEU A 155 -3.22 7.87 -15.97
N ASN A 156 -4.11 7.56 -16.92
CA ASN A 156 -4.32 6.19 -17.40
C ASN A 156 -3.07 5.68 -18.12
N LEU A 157 -2.41 6.52 -18.91
CA LEU A 157 -1.14 6.21 -19.56
C LEU A 157 -0.01 5.97 -18.54
N ALA A 158 0.11 6.83 -17.53
CA ALA A 158 1.13 6.67 -16.49
C ALA A 158 0.89 5.41 -15.64
N LEU A 159 -0.38 5.10 -15.30
CA LEU A 159 -0.73 3.88 -14.58
C LEU A 159 -0.47 2.63 -15.43
N ASN A 160 -0.77 2.69 -16.74
CA ASN A 160 -0.46 1.62 -17.68
C ASN A 160 1.04 1.30 -17.70
N GLN A 161 1.91 2.32 -17.68
CA GLN A 161 3.36 2.12 -17.63
C GLN A 161 3.80 1.40 -16.35
N PHE A 162 3.15 1.69 -15.21
CA PHE A 162 3.43 0.98 -13.96
C PHE A 162 3.08 -0.50 -14.08
N TYR A 163 1.86 -0.85 -14.53
CA TYR A 163 1.47 -2.26 -14.71
C TYR A 163 2.32 -2.99 -15.76
N GLN A 164 2.69 -2.31 -16.86
CA GLN A 164 3.65 -2.88 -17.83
C GLN A 164 4.97 -3.25 -17.17
N GLY A 165 5.54 -2.36 -16.35
CA GLY A 165 6.78 -2.65 -15.62
C GLY A 165 6.63 -3.81 -14.63
N VAL A 166 5.50 -3.87 -13.92
CA VAL A 166 5.22 -4.94 -12.96
C VAL A 166 5.16 -6.31 -13.64
N PHE A 167 4.48 -6.39 -14.79
CA PHE A 167 4.10 -7.69 -15.36
C PHE A 167 4.95 -8.14 -16.55
N LEU A 168 5.43 -7.22 -17.38
CA LEU A 168 5.95 -7.55 -18.69
C LEU A 168 7.43 -7.23 -18.81
N GLU A 169 8.12 -8.00 -19.66
CA GLU A 169 9.44 -7.61 -20.15
C GLU A 169 9.35 -6.33 -20.99
N PRO A 170 10.45 -5.59 -21.23
CA PRO A 170 10.43 -4.34 -21.99
C PRO A 170 9.83 -4.45 -23.41
N SER A 171 9.82 -5.64 -24.01
CA SER A 171 9.20 -5.89 -25.31
C SER A 171 7.66 -5.82 -25.28
N GLY A 172 7.06 -5.95 -24.09
CA GLY A 172 5.62 -6.03 -23.87
C GLY A 172 4.98 -7.37 -24.27
N LYS A 173 5.76 -8.38 -24.68
CA LYS A 173 5.22 -9.64 -25.22
C LYS A 173 5.10 -10.77 -24.20
N ASN A 174 6.00 -10.82 -23.23
CA ASN A 174 6.08 -11.92 -22.26
C ASN A 174 6.10 -11.39 -20.83
N ALA A 175 5.75 -12.27 -19.89
CA ALA A 175 5.93 -12.03 -18.48
C ALA A 175 7.42 -11.80 -18.15
N ASN A 176 7.72 -10.80 -17.33
CA ASN A 176 9.10 -10.55 -16.88
C ASN A 176 9.61 -11.65 -15.93
N HIS A 177 10.89 -11.57 -15.58
CA HIS A 177 11.54 -12.53 -14.70
C HIS A 177 10.88 -12.59 -13.31
N TYR A 178 10.49 -11.45 -12.73
CA TYR A 178 9.78 -11.38 -11.45
C TYR A 178 8.49 -12.22 -11.45
N VAL A 179 7.63 -12.04 -12.45
CA VAL A 179 6.39 -12.81 -12.60
C VAL A 179 6.69 -14.29 -12.81
N GLN A 180 7.68 -14.64 -13.63
CA GLN A 180 8.06 -16.03 -13.88
C GLN A 180 8.52 -16.74 -12.61
N GLN A 181 9.29 -16.08 -11.74
CA GLN A 181 9.72 -16.62 -10.45
C GLN A 181 8.53 -16.89 -9.52
N CYS A 182 7.58 -15.95 -9.44
CA CYS A 182 6.37 -16.12 -8.65
C CYS A 182 5.49 -17.28 -9.15
N ILE A 183 5.34 -17.43 -10.47
CA ILE A 183 4.63 -18.58 -11.08
C ILE A 183 5.33 -19.90 -10.76
N ALA A 184 6.66 -19.94 -10.86
CA ALA A 184 7.42 -21.15 -10.55
C ALA A 184 7.28 -21.55 -9.07
N TYR A 185 7.32 -20.57 -8.16
CA TYR A 185 7.11 -20.78 -6.74
C TYR A 185 5.72 -21.35 -6.45
N ASP A 186 4.67 -20.76 -7.00
CA ASP A 186 3.29 -21.22 -6.82
C ASP A 186 3.08 -22.65 -7.34
N LYS A 187 3.64 -22.97 -8.51
CA LYS A 187 3.62 -24.33 -9.07
C LYS A 187 4.31 -25.34 -8.15
N HIS A 188 5.45 -24.98 -7.58
CA HIS A 188 6.20 -25.86 -6.67
C HIS A 188 5.44 -26.12 -5.36
N HIS A 189 4.66 -25.15 -4.88
CA HIS A 189 3.93 -25.23 -3.61
C HIS A 189 2.45 -25.60 -3.76
N GLY A 190 1.94 -25.78 -4.99
CA GLY A 190 0.55 -26.13 -5.25
C GLY A 190 -0.45 -25.06 -4.80
N GLN A 191 -0.08 -23.78 -4.91
CA GLN A 191 -0.90 -22.65 -4.45
C GLN A 191 -1.03 -21.58 -5.55
N TYR A 192 -1.89 -20.58 -5.30
CA TYR A 192 -2.04 -19.41 -6.16
C TYR A 192 -2.06 -18.16 -5.29
N TYR A 193 -0.86 -17.66 -4.96
CA TYR A 193 -0.69 -16.52 -4.07
C TYR A 193 0.47 -15.64 -4.53
N MET A 194 1.67 -16.20 -4.77
CA MET A 194 2.78 -15.40 -5.28
C MET A 194 2.52 -14.84 -6.67
N SER A 195 1.84 -15.57 -7.53
CA SER A 195 1.56 -15.17 -8.92
C SER A 195 0.21 -14.47 -9.11
N MET A 196 -0.51 -14.19 -8.02
CA MET A 196 -1.75 -13.42 -8.09
C MET A 196 -1.44 -11.98 -8.52
N PRO A 197 -2.12 -11.41 -9.55
CA PRO A 197 -1.81 -10.09 -10.09
C PRO A 197 -1.81 -8.97 -9.04
N GLU A 198 -2.79 -9.01 -8.14
CA GLU A 198 -2.96 -8.06 -7.05
C GLU A 198 -1.77 -8.08 -6.08
N GLU A 199 -1.29 -9.29 -5.79
CA GLU A 199 -0.18 -9.56 -4.88
C GLU A 199 1.19 -9.20 -5.50
N LEU A 200 1.38 -9.49 -6.79
CA LEU A 200 2.55 -9.06 -7.57
C LEU A 200 2.67 -7.53 -7.59
N ALA A 201 1.56 -6.85 -7.88
CA ALA A 201 1.53 -5.40 -7.93
C ALA A 201 1.72 -4.77 -6.53
N ALA A 202 1.13 -5.35 -5.48
CA ALA A 202 1.30 -4.89 -4.10
C ALA A 202 2.75 -5.03 -3.61
N ARG A 203 3.40 -6.19 -3.85
CA ARG A 203 4.82 -6.37 -3.48
C ARG A 203 5.75 -5.49 -4.31
N CYS A 204 5.43 -5.23 -5.58
CA CYS A 204 6.20 -4.30 -6.38
C CYS A 204 6.08 -2.86 -5.85
N PHE A 205 4.87 -2.41 -5.51
CA PHE A 205 4.65 -1.12 -4.87
C PHE A 205 5.39 -1.00 -3.54
N GLU A 206 5.27 -2.02 -2.69
CA GLU A 206 5.95 -2.10 -1.40
C GLU A 206 7.47 -1.95 -1.55
N ALA A 207 8.07 -2.64 -2.53
CA ALA A 207 9.49 -2.48 -2.86
C ALA A 207 9.83 -1.06 -3.33
N CYS A 208 8.96 -0.40 -4.11
CA CYS A 208 9.17 0.99 -4.52
C CYS A 208 9.17 1.95 -3.33
N ILE A 209 8.26 1.77 -2.37
CA ILE A 209 8.22 2.58 -1.14
C ILE A 209 9.48 2.36 -0.30
N ALA A 210 9.92 1.11 -0.13
CA ALA A 210 11.13 0.79 0.62
C ALA A 210 12.43 1.26 -0.07
N HIS A 211 12.40 1.49 -1.38
CA HIS A 211 13.54 2.03 -2.13
C HIS A 211 13.74 3.55 -1.90
N ASN A 212 12.86 4.22 -1.17
CA ASN A 212 13.04 5.64 -0.87
C ASN A 212 14.21 5.85 0.11
N GLU A 213 15.25 6.57 -0.34
CA GLU A 213 16.45 6.82 0.47
C GLU A 213 16.29 7.99 1.46
N GLN A 214 15.31 8.88 1.23
CA GLN A 214 15.11 10.08 2.05
C GLN A 214 14.16 9.82 3.23
N ILE A 215 13.16 8.98 3.02
CA ILE A 215 12.13 8.65 4.00
C ILE A 215 12.13 7.14 4.23
N ILE A 216 12.53 6.73 5.42
CA ILE A 216 12.58 5.33 5.85
C ILE A 216 11.60 5.19 7.02
N ASN A 217 10.64 4.27 6.94
CA ASN A 217 9.70 4.03 8.02
C ASN A 217 9.37 2.54 8.13
N HIS A 218 9.89 1.87 9.16
CA HIS A 218 9.71 0.44 9.37
C HIS A 218 8.28 0.07 9.83
N PHE A 219 7.44 1.03 10.22
CA PHE A 219 6.03 0.77 10.44
C PHE A 219 5.24 0.78 9.13
N LEU A 220 5.67 1.61 8.16
CA LEU A 220 5.09 1.68 6.82
C LEU A 220 5.43 0.43 6.00
N VAL A 221 6.71 0.09 5.93
CA VAL A 221 7.25 -1.06 5.19
C VAL A 221 8.50 -1.60 5.89
N SER A 222 8.59 -2.92 6.13
CA SER A 222 9.79 -3.54 6.70
C SER A 222 9.97 -4.99 6.20
N ASP A 223 11.17 -5.53 6.44
CA ASP A 223 11.47 -6.96 6.30
C ASP A 223 11.38 -7.55 4.87
N ILE A 224 11.46 -6.73 3.82
CA ILE A 224 11.44 -7.18 2.40
C ILE A 224 12.44 -8.34 2.17
N SER A 225 13.71 -8.13 2.49
CA SER A 225 14.78 -9.12 2.27
C SER A 225 14.71 -10.34 3.19
N GLY A 226 13.94 -10.29 4.28
CA GLY A 226 13.84 -11.35 5.30
C GLY A 226 12.48 -12.06 5.36
N SER A 227 11.51 -11.63 4.55
CA SER A 227 10.11 -12.09 4.59
C SER A 227 9.89 -13.50 4.04
N GLY A 228 10.83 -14.01 3.22
CA GLY A 228 10.64 -15.25 2.45
C GLY A 228 9.70 -15.10 1.25
N LEU A 229 9.23 -13.87 0.96
CA LEU A 229 8.45 -13.54 -0.23
C LEU A 229 9.35 -13.16 -1.41
N ILE A 230 8.78 -13.22 -2.62
CA ILE A 230 9.47 -12.85 -3.85
C ILE A 230 9.11 -11.40 -4.21
N TYR A 231 10.14 -10.57 -4.39
CA TYR A 231 10.06 -9.16 -4.77
C TYR A 231 10.71 -8.92 -6.14
N PRO A 232 10.41 -7.81 -6.83
CA PRO A 232 11.02 -7.50 -8.12
C PRO A 232 12.54 -7.38 -8.01
N ASP A 233 13.25 -7.81 -9.06
CA ASP A 233 14.67 -7.55 -9.24
C ASP A 233 14.97 -6.05 -9.43
N SER A 234 16.25 -5.68 -9.35
CA SER A 234 16.68 -4.28 -9.38
C SER A 234 16.23 -3.53 -10.63
N ASP A 235 16.29 -4.15 -11.81
CA ASP A 235 15.92 -3.51 -13.08
C ASP A 235 14.40 -3.28 -13.15
N THR A 236 13.63 -4.29 -12.74
CA THR A 236 12.18 -4.21 -12.61
C THR A 236 11.77 -3.13 -11.60
N LEU A 237 12.43 -3.10 -10.44
CA LEU A 237 12.19 -2.12 -9.37
C LEU A 237 12.45 -0.69 -9.85
N ILE A 238 13.58 -0.42 -10.50
CA ILE A 238 13.91 0.92 -11.03
C ILE A 238 12.86 1.37 -12.04
N THR A 239 12.46 0.48 -12.95
CA THR A 239 11.46 0.76 -13.98
C THR A 239 10.10 1.06 -13.35
N CYS A 240 9.65 0.22 -12.42
CA CYS A 240 8.37 0.39 -11.73
C CYS A 240 8.36 1.63 -10.86
N ASN A 241 9.43 1.91 -10.12
CA ASN A 241 9.53 3.08 -9.26
C ASN A 241 9.46 4.38 -10.08
N LYS A 242 10.13 4.43 -11.24
CA LYS A 242 10.01 5.58 -12.16
C LYS A 242 8.58 5.78 -12.65
N ALA A 243 7.91 4.71 -13.09
CA ALA A 243 6.53 4.77 -13.56
C ALA A 243 5.54 5.16 -12.44
N LEU A 244 5.73 4.60 -11.24
CA LEU A 244 4.94 4.89 -10.04
C LEU A 244 5.04 6.37 -9.66
N ASN A 245 6.26 6.91 -9.58
CA ASN A 245 6.49 8.32 -9.29
C ASN A 245 5.90 9.23 -10.37
N ASN A 246 5.95 8.83 -11.64
CA ASN A 246 5.32 9.59 -12.73
C ASN A 246 3.79 9.65 -12.56
N TYR A 247 3.14 8.52 -12.25
CA TYR A 247 1.70 8.48 -11.99
C TYR A 247 1.30 9.34 -10.79
N PHE A 248 1.94 9.13 -9.64
CA PHE A 248 1.54 9.77 -8.40
C PHE A 248 1.89 11.25 -8.34
N SER A 249 3.00 11.70 -8.94
CA SER A 249 3.31 13.13 -9.05
C SER A 249 2.30 13.89 -9.92
N GLN A 250 1.88 13.33 -11.06
CA GLN A 250 0.82 13.93 -11.88
C GLN A 250 -0.52 13.96 -11.14
N LEU A 251 -0.87 12.87 -10.44
CA LEU A 251 -2.10 12.82 -9.64
C LEU A 251 -2.06 13.87 -8.52
N GLY A 252 -0.93 13.97 -7.82
CA GLY A 252 -0.71 14.97 -6.77
C GLY A 252 -0.90 16.39 -7.28
N GLN A 253 -0.24 16.76 -8.38
CA GLN A 253 -0.37 18.08 -9.01
C GLN A 253 -1.82 18.44 -9.33
N LEU A 254 -2.57 17.51 -9.94
CA LEU A 254 -3.99 17.72 -10.24
C LEU A 254 -4.82 17.91 -8.97
N LEU A 255 -4.58 17.10 -7.93
CA LEU A 255 -5.32 17.20 -6.67
C LEU A 255 -5.00 18.48 -5.89
N PHE A 256 -3.77 19.00 -5.97
CA PHE A 256 -3.42 20.29 -5.38
C PHE A 256 -4.04 21.46 -6.16
N ALA A 257 -4.04 21.40 -7.49
CA ALA A 257 -4.64 22.44 -8.34
C ALA A 257 -6.17 22.56 -8.16
N HIS A 258 -6.86 21.45 -7.89
CA HIS A 258 -8.31 21.43 -7.67
C HIS A 258 -8.74 21.69 -6.21
N ARG A 259 -7.80 21.99 -5.30
CA ARG A 259 -8.08 22.41 -3.91
C ARG A 259 -8.02 23.92 -3.69
N LEU A 260 -7.45 24.66 -4.64
CA LEU A 260 -7.52 26.12 -4.74
C LEU A 260 -8.77 26.51 -5.53
#